data_AF-A0A3B8JCC6-F1
#
_entry.id   AF-A0A3B8JCC6-F1
#
_cell.length_a   1.000
_cell.length_b   1.000
_cell.length_c   1.000
_cell.angle_alpha   90.00
_cell.angle_beta   90.00
_cell.angle_gamma   90.00
#
_symmetry.space_group_name_H-M   'P 1'
#
loop_
_entity.id
_entity.type
_entity.pdbx_description
1 polymer ?
#
loop_
_entity_poly.entity_id
_entity_poly.type
_entity_poly.pdbx_seq_one_letter_code
_entity_poly.pdbx_strand_id
1 'polypeptide(L)'
;MSELQMSKPKSCPVLKQGSKGDWVVCLQNALNRLGYGPLKSDGNFGPKTTDVVKKFQKNFDLQADGTVGEKTWLALDKLATSQGWELSWPTTQTDTDTPLGRPNQAILTAALNLRGMSTAKGPGGGNQACAWMLNRVLEKAGIPTLGENPNLVTSLVEALKGGRGQRVSKAEALAGDLVVAYGEDHIGVGLDDGCKRVLSNSSSRASFRWESNTDFDGYYGGSSTIYRLLK
;
A
#
# COMPACT_ATOMS: atom_id res chain seq x y z
N MET A 1 23.18 -17.64 -14.66
CA MET A 1 22.02 -16.73 -14.75
C MET A 1 20.87 -17.44 -14.05
N SER A 2 20.63 -17.16 -12.76
CA SER A 2 19.50 -17.77 -12.06
C SER A 2 18.27 -16.88 -12.23
N GLU A 3 17.23 -17.44 -12.84
CA GLU A 3 15.89 -16.87 -12.86
C GLU A 3 15.44 -16.56 -11.44
N LEU A 4 15.18 -15.29 -11.16
CA LEU A 4 14.39 -14.87 -10.01
C LEU A 4 12.95 -15.30 -10.28
N GLN A 5 12.61 -16.53 -9.95
CA GLN A 5 11.22 -16.93 -9.76
C GLN A 5 10.68 -16.12 -8.57
N MET A 6 10.00 -15.02 -8.85
CA MET A 6 9.16 -14.33 -7.88
C MET A 6 8.03 -15.29 -7.49
N SER A 7 8.27 -15.97 -6.37
CA SER A 7 7.57 -17.18 -5.94
C SER A 7 6.05 -16.98 -5.86
N LYS A 8 5.32 -17.89 -6.51
CA LYS A 8 3.94 -18.25 -6.20
C LYS A 8 3.71 -18.21 -4.67
N PRO A 9 2.62 -17.60 -4.20
CA PRO A 9 2.27 -17.57 -2.77
C PRO A 9 2.28 -19.00 -2.20
N LYS A 10 2.83 -19.17 -0.98
CA LYS A 10 3.00 -20.47 -0.31
C LYS A 10 1.66 -21.24 -0.13
N SER A 11 0.53 -20.53 -0.21
CA SER A 11 -0.83 -21.07 -0.36
C SER A 11 -1.76 -20.00 -0.96
N CYS A 12 -2.41 -20.28 -2.08
CA CYS A 12 -3.52 -19.44 -2.55
C CYS A 12 -4.77 -19.73 -1.70
N PRO A 13 -5.51 -18.71 -1.23
CA PRO A 13 -6.67 -18.92 -0.37
C PRO A 13 -7.83 -19.56 -1.14
N VAL A 14 -8.72 -20.22 -0.40
CA VAL A 14 -10.00 -20.68 -0.94
C VAL A 14 -10.96 -19.50 -1.00
N LEU A 15 -11.43 -19.15 -2.20
CA LEU A 15 -12.45 -18.10 -2.39
C LEU A 15 -13.80 -18.72 -2.77
N LYS A 16 -14.88 -18.16 -2.25
CA LYS A 16 -16.25 -18.55 -2.56
C LYS A 16 -17.19 -17.35 -2.44
N GLN A 17 -18.47 -17.53 -2.77
CA GLN A 17 -19.45 -16.46 -2.58
C GLN A 17 -19.41 -15.91 -1.14
N GLY A 18 -19.33 -14.59 -1.03
CA GLY A 18 -19.17 -13.87 0.23
C GLY A 18 -17.72 -13.56 0.61
N SER A 19 -16.72 -14.20 -0.03
CA SER A 19 -15.31 -13.81 0.12
C SER A 19 -15.09 -12.37 -0.33
N LYS A 20 -14.16 -11.69 0.33
CA LYS A 20 -13.75 -10.32 0.03
C LYS A 20 -12.23 -10.18 0.03
N GLY A 21 -11.72 -9.07 -0.51
CA GLY A 21 -10.30 -8.73 -0.42
C GLY A 21 -9.55 -8.79 -1.76
N ASP A 22 -8.24 -8.53 -1.68
CA ASP A 22 -7.37 -8.40 -2.86
C ASP A 22 -7.23 -9.70 -3.67
N TRP A 23 -7.39 -10.84 -3.01
CA TRP A 23 -7.47 -12.13 -3.68
C TRP A 23 -8.70 -12.24 -4.58
N VAL A 24 -9.83 -11.64 -4.19
CA VAL A 24 -11.03 -11.58 -5.01
C VAL A 24 -10.82 -10.60 -6.18
N VAL A 25 -10.17 -9.46 -5.95
CA VAL A 25 -9.80 -8.52 -7.03
C VAL A 25 -8.88 -9.20 -8.05
N CYS A 26 -7.86 -9.92 -7.57
CA CYS A 26 -6.93 -10.69 -8.40
C CYS A 26 -7.69 -11.70 -9.27
N LEU A 27 -8.59 -12.49 -8.66
CA LEU A 27 -9.46 -13.43 -9.37
C LEU A 27 -10.31 -12.72 -10.44
N GLN A 28 -11.00 -11.64 -10.09
CA GLN A 28 -11.89 -10.91 -10.99
C GLN A 28 -11.11 -10.33 -12.19
N ASN A 29 -9.94 -9.74 -11.95
CA ASN A 29 -9.04 -9.23 -12.99
C ASN A 29 -8.53 -10.35 -13.90
N ALA A 30 -8.12 -11.48 -13.31
CA ALA A 30 -7.65 -12.63 -14.08
C ALA A 30 -8.75 -13.16 -15.01
N LEU A 31 -9.94 -13.40 -14.48
CA LEU A 31 -11.08 -13.87 -15.27
C LEU A 31 -11.47 -12.89 -16.38
N ASN A 32 -11.45 -11.58 -16.10
CA ASN A 32 -11.68 -10.55 -17.12
C ASN A 32 -10.67 -10.62 -18.25
N ARG A 33 -9.37 -10.66 -17.91
CA ARG A 33 -8.28 -10.67 -18.90
C ARG A 33 -8.25 -11.96 -19.71
N LEU A 34 -8.66 -13.07 -19.12
CA LEU A 34 -8.79 -14.38 -19.77
C LEU A 34 -10.08 -14.50 -20.61
N GLY A 35 -10.89 -13.43 -20.72
CA GLY A 35 -12.09 -13.40 -21.57
C GLY A 35 -13.34 -14.00 -20.93
N TYR A 36 -13.34 -14.28 -19.64
CA TYR A 36 -14.49 -14.81 -18.90
C TYR A 36 -15.40 -13.72 -18.31
N GLY A 37 -14.97 -12.46 -18.37
CA GLY A 37 -15.72 -11.28 -17.94
C GLY A 37 -16.96 -10.94 -18.80
N PRO A 38 -17.60 -9.79 -18.54
CA PRO A 38 -17.15 -8.71 -17.66
C PRO A 38 -17.58 -8.89 -16.20
N LEU A 39 -16.60 -8.82 -15.29
CA LEU A 39 -16.77 -8.70 -13.85
C LEU A 39 -16.34 -7.31 -13.39
N LYS A 40 -17.00 -6.80 -12.36
CA LYS A 40 -16.49 -5.64 -11.61
C LYS A 40 -15.38 -6.13 -10.69
N SER A 41 -14.18 -5.57 -10.80
CA SER A 41 -13.03 -5.90 -9.94
C SER A 41 -13.09 -5.13 -8.63
N ASP A 42 -14.17 -5.31 -7.88
CA ASP A 42 -14.45 -4.58 -6.63
C ASP A 42 -14.02 -5.33 -5.37
N GLY A 43 -13.47 -6.53 -5.52
CA GLY A 43 -13.04 -7.34 -4.39
C GLY A 43 -14.20 -7.99 -3.63
N ASN A 44 -15.43 -7.99 -4.16
CA ASN A 44 -16.57 -8.68 -3.59
C ASN A 44 -16.94 -9.91 -4.43
N PHE A 45 -16.85 -11.10 -3.83
CA PHE A 45 -17.22 -12.34 -4.51
C PHE A 45 -18.74 -12.54 -4.43
N GLY A 46 -19.46 -11.87 -5.32
CA GLY A 46 -20.92 -11.96 -5.43
C GLY A 46 -21.40 -13.05 -6.40
N PRO A 47 -22.72 -13.22 -6.57
CA PRO A 47 -23.32 -14.23 -7.46
C PRO A 47 -22.77 -14.20 -8.90
N LYS A 48 -22.54 -13.00 -9.45
CA LYS A 48 -21.94 -12.85 -10.78
C LYS A 48 -20.53 -13.44 -10.87
N THR A 49 -19.70 -13.24 -9.84
CA THR A 49 -18.37 -13.86 -9.77
C THR A 49 -18.48 -15.37 -9.66
N THR A 50 -19.44 -15.89 -8.89
CA THR A 50 -19.72 -17.33 -8.79
C THR A 50 -20.05 -17.94 -10.15
N ASP A 51 -20.93 -17.31 -10.93
CA ASP A 51 -21.32 -17.83 -12.25
C ASP A 51 -20.15 -17.86 -13.23
N VAL A 52 -19.32 -16.81 -13.23
CA VAL A 52 -18.13 -16.75 -14.07
C VAL A 52 -17.08 -17.78 -13.66
N VAL A 53 -16.87 -17.99 -12.35
CA VAL A 53 -15.97 -19.05 -11.86
C VAL A 53 -16.47 -20.42 -12.29
N LYS A 54 -17.77 -20.72 -12.19
CA LYS A 54 -18.35 -21.99 -12.65
C LYS A 54 -18.14 -22.18 -14.15
N LYS A 55 -18.30 -21.13 -14.95
CA LYS A 55 -18.04 -21.17 -16.40
C LYS A 55 -16.57 -21.49 -16.69
N PHE A 56 -15.65 -20.83 -15.98
CA PHE A 56 -14.22 -21.13 -16.08
C PHE A 56 -13.91 -22.58 -15.70
N GLN A 57 -14.41 -23.05 -14.55
CA GLN A 57 -14.21 -24.42 -14.08
C GLN A 57 -14.70 -25.46 -15.11
N LYS A 58 -15.88 -25.26 -15.72
CA LYS A 58 -16.39 -26.14 -16.78
C LYS A 58 -15.47 -26.21 -17.99
N ASN A 59 -14.90 -25.09 -18.40
CA ASN A 59 -14.01 -25.03 -19.57
C ASN A 59 -12.64 -25.70 -19.34
N PHE A 60 -12.28 -25.96 -18.09
CA PHE A 60 -11.03 -26.57 -17.67
C PHE A 60 -11.22 -27.96 -17.03
N ASP A 61 -12.39 -28.59 -17.26
CA ASP A 61 -12.75 -29.91 -16.72
C ASP A 61 -12.60 -30.02 -15.19
N LEU A 62 -12.84 -28.91 -14.49
CA LEU A 62 -12.86 -28.84 -13.03
C LEU A 62 -14.29 -29.01 -12.51
N GLN A 63 -14.41 -29.40 -11.24
CA GLN A 63 -15.70 -29.38 -10.55
C GLN A 63 -16.25 -27.95 -10.52
N ALA A 64 -17.38 -27.72 -11.19
CA ALA A 64 -18.01 -26.40 -11.34
C ALA A 64 -18.85 -25.99 -10.12
N ASP A 65 -18.23 -26.00 -8.95
CA ASP A 65 -18.86 -25.68 -7.66
C ASP A 65 -18.90 -24.16 -7.37
N GLY A 66 -18.17 -23.34 -8.15
CA GLY A 66 -18.05 -21.90 -7.92
C GLY A 66 -17.07 -21.52 -6.80
N THR A 67 -16.29 -22.49 -6.30
CA THR A 67 -15.26 -22.30 -5.28
C THR A 67 -13.87 -22.32 -5.91
N VAL A 68 -13.09 -21.28 -5.67
CA VAL A 68 -11.72 -21.16 -6.18
C VAL A 68 -10.76 -21.73 -5.16
N GLY A 69 -10.45 -23.01 -5.30
CA GLY A 69 -9.38 -23.69 -4.57
C GLY A 69 -8.09 -23.80 -5.39
N GLU A 70 -7.12 -24.54 -4.86
CA GLU A 70 -5.79 -24.72 -5.47
C GLU A 70 -5.83 -25.12 -6.95
N LYS A 71 -6.71 -26.07 -7.31
CA LYS A 71 -6.85 -26.54 -8.70
C LYS A 71 -7.32 -25.42 -9.65
N THR A 72 -8.26 -24.60 -9.20
CA THR A 72 -8.77 -23.47 -9.99
C THR A 72 -7.69 -22.40 -10.16
N TRP A 73 -6.93 -22.09 -9.09
CA TRP A 73 -5.81 -21.16 -9.17
C TRP A 73 -4.70 -21.63 -10.12
N LEU A 74 -4.36 -22.91 -10.07
CA LEU A 74 -3.40 -23.53 -10.99
C LEU A 74 -3.85 -23.43 -12.45
N ALA A 75 -5.14 -23.63 -12.73
CA ALA A 75 -5.67 -23.50 -14.08
C ALA A 75 -5.60 -22.05 -14.59
N LEU A 76 -5.92 -21.07 -13.75
CA LEU A 76 -5.82 -19.65 -14.08
C LEU A 76 -4.37 -19.25 -14.41
N ASP A 77 -3.42 -19.70 -13.58
CA ASP A 77 -1.99 -19.42 -13.71
C ASP A 77 -1.40 -19.99 -15.01
N LYS A 78 -1.72 -21.26 -15.30
CA LYS A 78 -1.33 -21.92 -16.54
C LYS A 78 -1.88 -21.19 -17.76
N LEU A 79 -3.16 -20.81 -17.74
CA LEU A 79 -3.76 -20.12 -18.87
C LEU A 79 -3.15 -18.72 -19.06
N ALA A 80 -2.95 -17.95 -17.99
CA ALA A 80 -2.28 -16.66 -18.04
C ALA A 80 -0.88 -16.79 -18.65
N THR A 81 -0.06 -17.71 -18.12
CA THR A 81 1.32 -17.96 -18.60
C THR A 81 1.33 -18.35 -20.08
N SER A 82 0.38 -19.19 -20.52
CA SER A 82 0.26 -19.57 -21.93
C SER A 82 -0.08 -18.41 -22.87
N GLN A 83 -0.66 -17.32 -22.33
CA GLN A 83 -0.96 -16.09 -23.04
C GLN A 83 0.15 -15.02 -22.90
N GLY A 84 1.31 -15.37 -22.34
CA GLY A 84 2.47 -14.48 -22.24
C GLY A 84 2.37 -13.43 -21.13
N TRP A 85 1.60 -13.70 -20.07
CA TRP A 85 1.53 -12.84 -18.89
C TRP A 85 1.35 -13.65 -17.61
N GLU A 86 1.75 -13.09 -16.48
CA GLU A 86 1.65 -13.79 -15.18
C GLU A 86 0.53 -13.20 -14.32
N LEU A 87 -0.07 -14.05 -13.48
CA LEU A 87 -1.01 -13.57 -12.48
C LEU A 87 -0.28 -12.67 -11.47
N SER A 88 -0.83 -11.48 -11.26
CA SER A 88 -0.39 -10.59 -10.18
C SER A 88 -0.92 -11.12 -8.85
N TRP A 89 -0.25 -12.13 -8.31
CA TRP A 89 -0.59 -12.72 -7.02
C TRP A 89 -0.47 -11.69 -5.90
N PRO A 90 -1.48 -11.56 -5.02
CA PRO A 90 -1.28 -10.92 -3.73
C PRO A 90 -0.20 -11.71 -2.97
N THR A 91 0.95 -11.09 -2.70
CA THR A 91 2.05 -11.78 -2.02
C THR A 91 1.72 -11.99 -0.55
N THR A 92 2.10 -13.16 -0.03
CA THR A 92 1.92 -13.55 1.37
C THR A 92 2.92 -12.80 2.27
N GLN A 93 2.70 -11.50 2.44
CA GLN A 93 2.98 -10.87 3.73
C GLN A 93 1.61 -10.68 4.37
N THR A 94 1.48 -11.18 5.59
CA THR A 94 0.35 -10.91 6.48
C THR A 94 -0.06 -9.45 6.36
N ASP A 95 -1.26 -9.18 5.86
CA ASP A 95 -2.24 -8.27 6.46
C ASP A 95 -3.48 -8.16 5.57
N THR A 96 -4.61 -8.04 6.22
CA THR A 96 -5.96 -8.22 5.70
C THR A 96 -6.53 -6.98 4.98
N ASP A 97 -7.15 -7.22 3.82
CA ASP A 97 -8.45 -6.64 3.37
C ASP A 97 -8.50 -5.41 2.40
N THR A 98 -8.75 -5.72 1.11
CA THR A 98 -9.38 -4.97 -0.03
C THR A 98 -8.78 -3.60 -0.42
N PRO A 99 -9.19 -2.84 -1.49
CA PRO A 99 -8.32 -2.04 -2.37
C PRO A 99 -7.84 -0.70 -1.76
N LEU A 100 -7.97 -0.56 -0.43
CA LEU A 100 -7.46 0.48 0.47
C LEU A 100 -6.57 -0.14 1.59
N GLY A 101 -6.12 -1.39 1.41
CA GLY A 101 -5.47 -2.26 2.40
C GLY A 101 -3.99 -2.01 2.66
N ARG A 102 -3.45 -0.90 2.14
CA ARG A 102 -2.10 -0.41 2.45
C ARG A 102 -2.17 1.10 2.59
N PRO A 103 -2.47 1.65 3.79
CA PRO A 103 -2.39 3.08 4.03
C PRO A 103 -1.09 3.65 3.48
N ASN A 104 0.02 2.93 3.66
CA ASN A 104 1.32 3.25 3.10
C ASN A 104 1.32 3.43 1.56
N GLN A 105 0.67 2.57 0.77
CA GLN A 105 0.63 2.76 -0.69
C GLN A 105 -0.15 4.01 -1.11
N ALA A 106 -1.28 4.29 -0.43
CA ALA A 106 -2.07 5.49 -0.68
C ALA A 106 -1.30 6.76 -0.27
N ILE A 107 -0.62 6.71 0.88
CA ILE A 107 0.27 7.77 1.38
C ILE A 107 1.41 8.01 0.40
N LEU A 108 2.10 6.96 -0.07
CA LEU A 108 3.19 7.07 -1.04
C LEU A 108 2.71 7.72 -2.33
N THR A 109 1.58 7.26 -2.87
CA THR A 109 1.00 7.80 -4.11
C THR A 109 0.62 9.28 -3.93
N ALA A 110 -0.01 9.64 -2.82
CA ALA A 110 -0.35 11.01 -2.50
C ALA A 110 0.90 11.88 -2.33
N ALA A 111 1.92 11.39 -1.64
CA ALA A 111 3.18 12.09 -1.42
C ALA A 111 3.89 12.38 -2.75
N LEU A 112 3.99 11.39 -3.63
CA LEU A 112 4.60 11.55 -4.95
C LEU A 112 3.81 12.54 -5.83
N ASN A 113 2.48 12.53 -5.77
CA ASN A 113 1.63 13.49 -6.49
C ASN A 113 1.76 14.93 -5.96
N LEU A 114 2.09 15.08 -4.67
CA LEU A 114 2.29 16.38 -4.02
C LEU A 114 3.74 16.85 -4.05
N ARG A 115 4.67 16.03 -4.57
CA ARG A 115 6.09 16.36 -4.64
C ARG A 115 6.30 17.66 -5.42
N GLY A 116 7.05 18.58 -4.81
CA GLY A 116 7.29 19.92 -5.32
C GLY A 116 6.23 20.96 -4.93
N MET A 117 5.14 20.57 -4.25
CA MET A 117 4.11 21.52 -3.79
C MET A 117 4.73 22.62 -2.92
N SER A 118 4.37 23.88 -3.21
CA SER A 118 4.72 25.01 -2.35
C SER A 118 3.96 24.92 -1.03
N THR A 119 4.69 25.07 0.07
CA THR A 119 4.16 25.15 1.44
C THR A 119 4.26 26.55 2.02
N ALA A 120 4.55 27.57 1.20
CA ALA A 120 4.66 28.97 1.61
C ALA A 120 3.39 29.55 2.27
N LYS A 121 2.23 28.95 2.01
CA LYS A 121 0.95 29.30 2.66
C LYS A 121 0.68 28.51 3.95
N GLY A 122 1.59 27.61 4.32
CA GLY A 122 1.52 26.81 5.53
C GLY A 122 2.14 27.50 6.75
N PRO A 123 2.17 26.80 7.91
CA PRO A 123 2.72 27.32 9.15
C PRO A 123 4.10 27.93 8.99
N GLY A 124 4.27 29.14 9.56
CA GLY A 124 5.51 29.92 9.49
C GLY A 124 6.00 30.23 8.07
N GLY A 125 5.09 30.32 7.09
CA GLY A 125 5.47 30.56 5.70
C GLY A 125 6.14 29.35 5.05
N GLY A 126 5.87 28.14 5.54
CA GLY A 126 6.45 26.89 5.05
C GLY A 126 7.67 26.40 5.85
N ASN A 127 8.21 27.22 6.77
CA ASN A 127 9.36 26.84 7.58
C ASN A 127 9.02 25.82 8.69
N GLN A 128 7.75 25.71 9.07
CA GLN A 128 7.24 24.79 10.10
C GLN A 128 6.16 23.85 9.53
N ALA A 129 6.22 23.58 8.24
CA ALA A 129 5.12 22.92 7.53
C ALA A 129 5.27 21.39 7.39
N CYS A 130 6.24 20.72 8.05
CA CYS A 130 6.44 19.27 7.89
C CYS A 130 5.19 18.46 8.31
N ALA A 131 4.67 18.66 9.53
CA ALA A 131 3.45 18.01 9.99
C ALA A 131 2.20 18.43 9.18
N TRP A 132 2.06 19.73 8.91
CA TRP A 132 0.97 20.28 8.10
C TRP A 132 0.93 19.70 6.68
N MET A 133 2.11 19.47 6.09
CA MET A 133 2.24 18.90 4.76
C MET A 133 1.97 17.39 4.79
N LEU A 134 2.40 16.69 5.85
CA LEU A 134 2.05 15.29 6.01
C LEU A 134 0.54 15.08 6.14
N ASN A 135 -0.16 15.92 6.91
CA ASN A 135 -1.62 15.85 6.98
C ASN A 135 -2.30 16.12 5.63
N ARG A 136 -1.74 16.97 4.78
CA ARG A 136 -2.17 17.11 3.36
C ARG A 136 -1.96 15.84 2.53
N VAL A 137 -0.87 15.12 2.77
CA VAL A 137 -0.63 13.81 2.14
C VAL A 137 -1.71 12.81 2.60
N LEU A 138 -2.08 12.82 3.89
CA LEU A 138 -3.13 11.94 4.42
C LEU A 138 -4.50 12.27 3.84
N GLU A 139 -4.91 13.54 3.83
CA GLU A 139 -6.11 14.01 3.12
C GLU A 139 -6.07 13.58 1.64
N LYS A 140 -4.89 13.75 1.03
CA LYS A 140 -4.44 13.22 -0.26
C LYS A 140 -4.92 11.79 -0.52
N ALA A 141 -4.55 10.95 0.42
CA ALA A 141 -4.74 9.52 0.42
C ALA A 141 -6.16 9.08 0.85
N GLY A 142 -7.05 10.02 1.20
CA GLY A 142 -8.37 9.70 1.74
C GLY A 142 -8.32 9.18 3.18
N ILE A 143 -7.28 9.55 3.92
CA ILE A 143 -6.99 9.07 5.29
C ILE A 143 -7.25 10.23 6.27
N PRO A 144 -7.91 9.99 7.42
CA PRO A 144 -8.09 11.02 8.44
C PRO A 144 -6.75 11.56 8.92
N THR A 145 -6.68 12.86 9.14
CA THR A 145 -5.49 13.54 9.67
C THR A 145 -5.07 12.99 11.04
N LEU A 146 -3.83 13.28 11.40
CA LEU A 146 -3.18 12.90 12.64
C LEU A 146 -2.97 14.13 13.54
N GLY A 147 -3.03 13.87 14.85
CA GLY A 147 -2.77 14.84 15.90
C GLY A 147 -3.93 15.81 16.13
N GLU A 148 -4.13 16.20 17.39
CA GLU A 148 -5.08 17.26 17.74
C GLU A 148 -4.60 18.62 17.19
N ASN A 149 -3.28 18.86 17.25
CA ASN A 149 -2.63 19.93 16.53
C ASN A 149 -2.01 19.38 15.23
N PRO A 150 -2.59 19.66 14.05
CA PRO A 150 -2.14 19.07 12.79
C PRO A 150 -0.84 19.70 12.25
N ASN A 151 -0.31 20.72 12.92
CA ASN A 151 0.89 21.46 12.52
C ASN A 151 2.13 21.08 13.34
N LEU A 152 2.00 20.20 14.33
CA LEU A 152 3.06 19.88 15.28
C LEU A 152 3.43 18.40 15.20
N VAL A 153 4.70 18.09 14.95
CA VAL A 153 5.17 16.70 14.79
C VAL A 153 4.88 15.85 16.02
N THR A 154 5.13 16.37 17.22
CA THR A 154 4.87 15.63 18.47
C THR A 154 3.39 15.25 18.63
N SER A 155 2.46 16.12 18.25
CA SER A 155 1.02 15.83 18.25
C SER A 155 0.64 14.72 17.25
N LEU A 156 1.27 14.67 16.08
CA LEU A 156 1.11 13.55 15.13
C LEU A 156 1.67 12.25 15.72
N VAL A 157 2.83 12.33 16.38
CA VAL A 157 3.47 11.17 17.02
C VAL A 157 2.64 10.64 18.20
N GLU A 158 2.04 11.52 18.99
CA GLU A 158 1.09 11.14 20.06
C GLU A 158 -0.10 10.36 19.50
N ALA A 159 -0.69 10.81 18.39
CA ALA A 159 -1.76 10.09 17.73
C ALA A 159 -1.31 8.70 17.22
N LEU A 160 -0.10 8.61 16.65
CA LEU A 160 0.49 7.34 16.20
C LEU A 160 0.67 6.37 17.38
N LYS A 161 1.30 6.83 18.46
CA LYS A 161 1.48 6.06 19.70
C LYS A 161 0.14 5.68 20.35
N GLY A 162 -0.88 6.55 20.21
CA GLY A 162 -2.23 6.37 20.74
C GLY A 162 -3.10 5.39 19.95
N GLY A 163 -2.54 4.64 18.99
CA GLY A 163 -3.24 3.58 18.28
C GLY A 163 -3.53 3.87 16.80
N ARG A 164 -3.19 5.06 16.28
CA ARG A 164 -3.25 5.33 14.84
C ARG A 164 -2.07 4.75 14.07
N GLY A 165 -1.01 4.32 14.75
CA GLY A 165 0.19 3.77 14.12
C GLY A 165 0.75 2.55 14.85
N GLN A 166 1.40 1.69 14.09
CA GLN A 166 2.23 0.60 14.60
C GLN A 166 3.70 0.95 14.34
N ARG A 167 4.54 0.86 15.36
CA ARG A 167 5.98 1.01 15.18
C ARG A 167 6.53 -0.20 14.40
N VAL A 168 7.36 0.06 13.39
CA VAL A 168 7.98 -0.98 12.56
C VAL A 168 9.49 -0.83 12.53
N SER A 169 10.23 -1.95 12.39
CA SER A 169 11.68 -1.91 12.20
C SER A 169 12.04 -1.48 10.78
N LYS A 170 13.28 -1.03 10.54
CA LYS A 170 13.79 -0.76 9.18
C LYS A 170 13.73 -1.98 8.25
N ALA A 171 13.78 -3.20 8.78
CA ALA A 171 13.67 -4.41 7.96
C ALA A 171 12.24 -4.70 7.50
N GLU A 172 11.24 -4.23 8.28
CA GLU A 172 9.81 -4.45 8.05
C GLU A 172 9.11 -3.23 7.46
N ALA A 173 9.77 -2.08 7.47
CA ALA A 173 9.27 -0.84 6.92
C ALA A 173 9.05 -0.96 5.41
N LEU A 174 7.93 -0.44 4.95
CA LEU A 174 7.53 -0.43 3.54
C LEU A 174 7.47 0.99 3.03
N ALA A 175 7.61 1.15 1.72
CA ALA A 175 7.37 2.45 1.09
C ALA A 175 5.98 2.99 1.50
N GLY A 176 5.94 4.28 1.87
CA GLY A 176 4.76 4.97 2.37
C GLY A 176 4.56 4.94 3.89
N ASP A 177 5.38 4.20 4.65
CA ASP A 177 5.40 4.33 6.10
C ASP A 177 5.91 5.73 6.50
N LEU A 178 5.50 6.19 7.68
CA LEU A 178 5.83 7.51 8.21
C LEU A 178 7.16 7.45 8.96
N VAL A 179 8.07 8.36 8.61
CA VAL A 179 9.42 8.40 9.20
C VAL A 179 9.57 9.66 10.04
N VAL A 180 9.80 9.47 11.33
CA VAL A 180 9.98 10.55 12.31
C VAL A 180 11.45 10.67 12.65
N ALA A 181 12.02 11.87 12.51
CA ALA A 181 13.40 12.14 12.85
C ALA A 181 13.68 11.94 14.35
N TYR A 182 14.95 11.66 14.65
CA TYR A 182 15.43 11.63 16.02
C TYR A 182 15.20 12.99 16.69
N GLY A 183 14.56 13.01 17.86
CA GLY A 183 14.12 14.25 18.53
C GLY A 183 12.69 14.68 18.21
N GLU A 184 11.97 13.96 17.33
CA GLU A 184 10.56 14.22 16.98
C GLU A 184 10.28 15.64 16.46
N ASP A 185 11.28 16.27 15.83
CA ASP A 185 11.21 17.64 15.27
C ASP A 185 10.87 17.66 13.77
N HIS A 186 11.04 16.52 13.08
CA HIS A 186 10.79 16.38 11.66
C HIS A 186 10.10 15.06 11.31
N ILE A 187 9.29 15.08 10.25
CA ILE A 187 8.52 13.91 9.81
C ILE A 187 8.39 13.91 8.29
N GLY A 188 8.41 12.73 7.68
CA GLY A 188 8.24 12.55 6.24
C GLY A 188 7.66 11.18 5.88
N VAL A 189 7.61 10.91 4.58
CA VAL A 189 7.08 9.67 3.99
C VAL A 189 8.22 8.87 3.38
N GLY A 190 8.35 7.59 3.76
CA GLY A 190 9.30 6.67 3.14
C GLY A 190 9.00 6.45 1.65
N LEU A 191 10.01 6.53 0.79
CA LEU A 191 9.89 6.38 -0.66
C LEU A 191 10.21 4.97 -1.17
N ASP A 192 10.79 4.13 -0.32
CA ASP A 192 11.20 2.77 -0.61
C ASP A 192 11.06 1.86 0.61
N ASP A 193 11.14 0.55 0.37
CA ASP A 193 11.17 -0.44 1.44
C ASP A 193 12.42 -0.25 2.29
N GLY A 194 12.21 -0.34 3.61
CA GLY A 194 13.18 0.06 4.61
C GLY A 194 13.32 1.57 4.83
N CYS A 195 12.53 2.38 4.12
CA CYS A 195 12.47 3.84 4.25
C CYS A 195 13.86 4.51 4.24
N LYS A 196 14.73 4.07 3.33
CA LYS A 196 16.09 4.60 3.16
C LYS A 196 16.04 6.01 2.59
N ARG A 197 15.08 6.25 1.69
CA ARG A 197 14.76 7.56 1.16
C ARG A 197 13.45 8.04 1.76
N VAL A 198 13.42 9.31 2.15
CA VAL A 198 12.26 9.95 2.77
C VAL A 198 11.97 11.25 2.05
N LEU A 199 10.72 11.47 1.65
CA LEU A 199 10.23 12.73 1.13
C LEU A 199 9.59 13.55 2.26
N SER A 200 9.99 14.81 2.37
CA SER A 200 9.46 15.74 3.38
C SER A 200 9.40 17.19 2.89
N ASN A 201 8.83 18.05 3.73
CA ASN A 201 8.87 19.49 3.56
C ASN A 201 10.27 20.06 3.84
N SER A 202 10.79 20.80 2.87
CA SER A 202 12.00 21.61 3.02
C SER A 202 11.66 22.93 3.69
N SER A 203 11.98 23.10 4.98
CA SER A 203 11.72 24.36 5.69
C SER A 203 12.40 25.57 5.05
N SER A 204 13.64 25.41 4.57
CA SER A 204 14.40 26.47 3.90
C SER A 204 13.89 26.84 2.51
N ARG A 205 13.08 25.98 1.88
CA ARG A 205 12.55 26.18 0.52
C ARG A 205 11.04 26.29 0.48
N ALA A 206 10.38 26.27 1.64
CA ALA A 206 8.92 26.27 1.78
C ALA A 206 8.23 25.38 0.72
N SER A 207 8.69 24.13 0.58
CA SER A 207 8.15 23.20 -0.44
C SER A 207 8.37 21.72 -0.08
N PHE A 208 7.43 20.88 -0.48
CA PHE A 208 7.44 19.43 -0.27
C PHE A 208 8.37 18.71 -1.25
N ARG A 209 9.67 18.86 -1.07
CA ARG A 209 10.68 18.42 -2.03
C ARG A 209 12.01 17.99 -1.42
N TRP A 210 12.11 18.00 -0.09
CA TRP A 210 13.34 17.58 0.56
C TRP A 210 13.37 16.05 0.56
N GLU A 211 14.47 15.49 0.08
CA GLU A 211 14.68 14.05 0.02
C GLU A 211 16.00 13.66 0.65
N SER A 212 15.97 12.68 1.55
CA SER A 212 17.19 12.08 2.09
C SER A 212 17.81 11.20 1.02
N ASN A 213 18.74 11.75 0.24
CA ASN A 213 19.32 11.06 -0.93
C ASN A 213 19.90 9.66 -0.62
N THR A 214 20.28 9.35 0.64
CA THR A 214 20.73 8.01 1.06
C THR A 214 20.53 7.69 2.56
N ASP A 215 20.57 8.69 3.46
CA ASP A 215 20.44 8.44 4.90
C ASP A 215 19.71 9.57 5.64
N PHE A 216 18.46 9.31 6.00
CA PHE A 216 17.64 10.22 6.80
C PHE A 216 18.16 10.33 8.24
N ASP A 217 18.66 9.23 8.82
CA ASP A 217 19.15 9.20 10.21
C ASP A 217 20.44 10.02 10.34
N GLY A 218 21.35 9.88 9.38
CA GLY A 218 22.59 10.65 9.33
C GLY A 218 22.37 12.16 9.22
N TYR A 219 21.32 12.60 8.52
CA TYR A 219 20.98 14.02 8.42
C TYR A 219 20.45 14.60 9.74
N TYR A 220 19.66 13.83 10.49
CA TYR A 220 19.05 14.26 11.76
C TYR A 220 19.85 13.82 13.01
N GLY A 221 21.05 13.25 12.83
CA GLY A 221 21.97 12.96 13.91
C GLY A 221 21.53 11.84 14.86
N GLY A 222 20.65 10.94 14.42
CA GLY A 222 20.18 9.82 15.25
C GLY A 222 19.18 8.91 14.53
N SER A 223 18.84 7.77 15.15
CA SER A 223 17.93 6.80 14.54
C SER A 223 16.50 7.32 14.48
N SER A 224 15.94 7.36 13.26
CA SER A 224 14.53 7.66 13.06
C SER A 224 13.63 6.58 13.66
N THR A 225 12.39 6.97 13.94
CA THR A 225 11.31 6.03 14.29
C THR A 225 10.35 5.92 13.12
N ILE A 226 10.04 4.68 12.71
CA ILE A 226 9.15 4.41 11.59
C ILE A 226 7.81 3.90 12.13
N TYR A 227 6.72 4.48 11.62
CA TYR A 227 5.35 4.07 11.93
C TYR A 227 4.61 3.67 10.66
N ARG A 228 4.03 2.48 10.68
CA ARG A 228 2.99 2.08 9.75
C ARG A 228 1.66 2.61 10.24
N LEU A 229 0.96 3.36 9.39
CA LEU A 229 -0.35 3.88 9.73
C LEU A 229 -1.39 2.74 9.77
N LEU A 230 -2.19 2.70 10.83
CA LEU A 230 -3.33 1.79 10.99
C LEU A 230 -4.62 2.51 10.54
N LYS A 231 -5.60 1.75 10.04
CA LYS A 231 -6.89 2.30 9.57
C LYS A 231 -7.62 3.05 10.69
#